data_AF-A0A426XBL6-F1
#
_entry.id   AF-A0A426XBL6-F1
#
_cell.length_a   1.000
_cell.length_b   1.000
_cell.length_c   1.000
_cell.angle_alpha   90.00
_cell.angle_beta   90.00
_cell.angle_gamma   90.00
#
_symmetry.space_group_name_H-M   'P 1'
#
loop_
_entity.id
_entity.type
_entity.pdbx_description
1 polymer ?
#
loop_
_entity_poly.entity_id
_entity_poly.type
_entity_poly.pdbx_seq_one_letter_code
_entity_poly.pdbx_strand_id
1 'polypeptide(L)' 'RREQMPDEDLIELKFRLYDGTDIGPIRYSVSSTVAMLKERIISEWPRGKLDLKTS' A
#
# COMPACT_ATOMS: atom_id res chain seq x y z
N ARG A 1 33.68 -1.04 4.19
CA ARG A 1 33.01 -2.11 3.39
C ARG A 1 31.56 -1.66 3.31
N ARG A 2 31.02 -1.39 2.11
CA ARG A 2 29.68 -0.80 1.95
C ARG A 2 28.68 -1.61 2.78
N GLU A 3 27.91 -0.93 3.64
CA GLU A 3 26.74 -1.49 4.34
C GLU A 3 25.90 -2.23 3.30
N GLN A 4 25.94 -3.56 3.31
CA GLN A 4 24.83 -4.30 2.76
C GLN A 4 23.74 -4.17 3.80
N MET A 5 22.91 -3.15 3.67
CA MET A 5 21.55 -3.25 4.19
C MET A 5 21.03 -4.56 3.61
N PRO A 6 20.66 -5.58 4.42
CA PRO A 6 19.94 -6.71 3.85
C PRO A 6 18.77 -6.08 3.10
N ASP A 7 18.46 -6.53 1.89
CA ASP A 7 17.15 -6.28 1.30
C ASP A 7 16.13 -6.54 2.41
N GLU A 8 15.67 -5.47 3.08
CA GLU A 8 14.89 -5.57 4.31
C GLU A 8 13.72 -6.45 3.93
N ASP A 9 13.52 -7.65 4.50
CA ASP A 9 12.60 -8.63 3.92
C ASP A 9 11.28 -7.96 3.48
N LEU A 10 11.18 -7.64 2.18
CA LEU A 10 10.14 -6.75 1.67
C LEU A 10 9.05 -7.68 1.15
N ILE A 11 7.85 -7.55 1.69
CA ILE A 11 6.68 -8.28 1.23
C ILE A 11 5.80 -7.36 0.42
N GLU A 12 5.26 -7.89 -0.67
CA GLU A 12 4.28 -7.19 -1.49
C GLU A 12 2.88 -7.45 -0.95
N LEU A 13 2.15 -6.39 -0.62
CA LEU A 13 0.79 -6.45 -0.11
C LEU A 13 -0.17 -5.74 -1.07
N LYS A 14 -1.35 -6.34 -1.22
CA LYS A 14 -2.49 -5.82 -1.97
C LYS A 14 -3.73 -5.92 -1.10
N PHE A 15 -4.47 -4.82 -0.96
CA PHE A 15 -5.62 -4.72 -0.06
C PHE A 15 -6.91 -4.69 -0.85
N ARG A 16 -7.76 -5.72 -0.67
CA ARG A 16 -9.09 -5.76 -1.27
C ARG A 16 -10.09 -5.00 -0.41
N LEU A 17 -10.80 -4.06 -1.03
CA LEU A 17 -11.86 -3.28 -0.40
C LEU A 17 -13.22 -3.96 -0.54
N TYR A 18 -14.21 -3.44 0.20
CA TYR A 18 -15.57 -3.98 0.24
C TYR A 18 -16.33 -3.87 -1.10
N ASP A 19 -15.95 -2.91 -1.95
CA ASP A 19 -16.52 -2.69 -3.27
C ASP A 19 -15.88 -3.58 -4.36
N GLY A 20 -14.96 -4.47 -3.96
CA GLY A 20 -14.23 -5.36 -4.85
C GLY A 20 -13.04 -4.69 -5.54
N THR A 21 -12.78 -3.41 -5.29
CA THR A 21 -11.56 -2.74 -5.75
C THR A 21 -10.38 -3.14 -4.89
N ASP A 22 -9.17 -2.91 -5.40
CA ASP A 22 -7.95 -3.23 -4.68
C ASP A 22 -7.03 -2.00 -4.60
N ILE A 23 -6.40 -1.79 -3.45
CA ILE A 23 -5.31 -0.82 -3.24
C ILE A 23 -3.97 -1.55 -3.30
N GLY A 24 -3.04 -1.06 -4.14
CA GLY A 24 -1.71 -1.64 -4.36
C GLY A 24 -1.55 -2.36 -5.69
N PRO A 25 -0.46 -3.13 -5.89
CA PRO A 25 0.48 -3.65 -4.89
C PRO A 25 1.45 -2.61 -4.29
N ILE A 26 1.78 -2.76 -3.01
CA ILE A 26 2.75 -1.92 -2.27
C ILE A 26 3.73 -2.82 -1.52
N ARG A 27 5.02 -2.47 -1.53
CA ARG A 27 6.06 -3.19 -0.79
C ARG A 27 6.21 -2.63 0.62
N TYR A 28 6.26 -3.51 1.60
CA TYR A 28 6.47 -3.19 3.01
C TYR A 28 7.57 -4.07 3.59
N SER A 29 8.38 -3.53 4.49
CA SER A 29 9.28 -4.34 5.30
C SER A 29 8.46 -5.24 6.23
N VAL A 30 8.92 -6.47 6.49
CA VAL A 30 8.33 -7.38 7.50
C VAL A 30 8.23 -6.75 8.89
N SER A 31 9.03 -5.73 9.19
CA SER A 31 8.99 -4.96 10.43
C SER A 31 7.85 -3.94 10.50
N SER A 32 7.15 -3.70 9.38
CA SER A 32 6.06 -2.71 9.30
C SER A 32 4.91 -3.09 10.22
N THR A 33 4.44 -2.14 11.02
CA THR A 33 3.34 -2.40 11.95
C THR A 33 1.99 -2.36 11.25
N VAL A 34 1.00 -3.07 11.80
CA VAL A 34 -0.38 -3.04 11.29
C VAL A 34 -0.98 -1.62 11.34
N ALA A 35 -0.56 -0.77 12.28
CA ALA A 35 -1.00 0.62 12.35
C ALA A 35 -0.59 1.39 11.10
N MET A 36 0.68 1.29 10.69
CA MET A 36 1.19 1.93 9.47
C MET A 36 0.46 1.44 8.22
N LEU A 37 0.19 0.13 8.12
CA LEU A 37 -0.58 -0.43 7.00
C LEU A 37 -1.98 0.17 6.93
N LYS A 38 -2.67 0.30 8.08
CA LYS A 38 -4.01 0.91 8.15
C LYS A 38 -4.00 2.38 7.77
N GLU A 39 -3.04 3.16 8.26
CA GLU A 39 -2.89 4.57 7.89
C GLU A 39 -2.70 4.74 6.39
N ARG A 40 -1.90 3.86 5.77
CA ARG A 40 -1.71 3.88 4.32
C ARG A 40 -2.99 3.56 3.54
N ILE A 41 -3.76 2.56 3.97
CA ILE A 41 -5.05 2.22 3.36
C ILE A 41 -6.03 3.41 3.46
N ILE A 42 -6.08 4.10 4.61
CA ILE A 42 -6.93 5.28 4.80
C ILE A 42 -6.48 6.43 3.88
N SER A 43 -5.16 6.64 3.75
CA SER A 43 -4.59 7.68 2.88
C SER A 43 -4.86 7.44 1.38
N GLU A 44 -4.78 6.19 0.95
CA GLU A 44 -5.01 5.79 -0.44
C GLU A 44 -6.47 5.39 -0.70
N TRP A 45 -7.35 5.57 0.29
CA TRP A 45 -8.73 5.18 0.16
C TRP A 45 -9.37 5.90 -1.02
N PRO A 46 -10.08 5.18 -1.92
CA PRO A 46 -10.72 5.80 -3.06
C PRO A 46 -11.78 6.77 -2.53
N ARG A 47 -11.48 8.07 -2.61
CA ARG A 47 -12.44 9.13 -2.33
C ARG A 47 -13.42 9.16 -3.50
N GLY A 48 -14.45 8.32 -3.40
CA GLY A 48 -15.62 8.23 -4.28
C GLY A 48 -15.36 8.75 -5.68
N LYS A 49 -14.97 7.85 -6.58
CA LYS A 49 -14.73 8.08 -8.01
C LYS A 49 -15.66 9.15 -8.62
N LEU A 50 -15.23 10.40 -8.56
CA LEU A 50 -15.59 11.45 -9.51
C LEU A 50 -14.41 11.56 -10.48
N ASP A 51 -14.01 10.41 -11.04
CA ASP A 51 -13.25 10.34 -12.29
C ASP A 51 -14.18 10.86 -13.40
N LEU A 52 -14.40 12.17 -13.43
CA LEU A 52 -14.54 12.90 -14.67
C LEU A 52 -13.18 12.82 -15.36
N LYS A 53 -12.86 11.66 -15.94
CA LYS A 53 -12.04 11.62 -17.15
C LYS A 53 -12.89 12.18 -18.29
N THR A 54 -13.11 13.49 -18.24
CA THR A 54 -13.22 14.31 -19.44
C THR A 54 -11.83 14.80 -19.76
N SER A 55 -11.47 14.61 -21.03
CA SER A 55 -10.31 15.14 -21.75
C SER A 55 -9.04 14.31 -21.77
#